data_AF-A0A1G5J9I0-F1
#
_entry.id   AF-A0A1G5J9I0-F1
#
_cell.length_a   1.000
_cell.length_b   1.000
_cell.length_c   1.000
_cell.angle_alpha   90.00
_cell.angle_beta   90.00
_cell.angle_gamma   90.00
#
_symmetry.space_group_name_H-M   'P 1'
#
loop_
_entity.id
_entity.type
_entity.pdbx_description
1 polymer ?
#
loop_
_entity_poly.entity_id
_entity_poly.type
_entity_poly.pdbx_seq_one_letter_code
_entity_poly.pdbx_strand_id
1 'polypeptide(L)'
;MPRNGNNGMPHDAARDYLSDRIEERQPAPAAMRWGFILTWFMRVLAIIWIMKGLSSWAVILGIWTPIGQFEARSTGYQATIIYFALIDLIAAVGLWMASTWGGIMWLLAVMSHLILAAFFPGIVSSGILTIVFFLTLIAVYIAVSWLAAQEE
;
A
#
# COMPACT_ATOMS: atom_id res chain seq x y z
N MET A 1 -43.45 58.48 28.92
CA MET A 1 -42.25 57.65 29.16
C MET A 1 -42.18 56.60 28.07
N PRO A 2 -41.14 56.57 27.21
CA PRO A 2 -40.99 55.55 26.18
C PRO A 2 -40.31 54.29 26.77
N ARG A 3 -40.85 53.10 26.47
CA ARG A 3 -40.19 51.82 26.79
C ARG A 3 -39.36 51.41 25.57
N ASN A 4 -38.06 51.62 25.69
CA ASN A 4 -37.03 51.13 24.77
C ASN A 4 -36.95 49.59 24.90
N GLY A 5 -36.88 48.87 23.78
CA GLY A 5 -37.00 47.40 23.77
C GLY A 5 -36.41 46.74 22.52
N ASN A 6 -35.09 46.79 22.42
CA ASN A 6 -34.21 45.72 21.97
C ASN A 6 -34.41 45.12 20.55
N ASN A 7 -33.82 45.77 19.55
CA ASN A 7 -33.55 45.19 18.22
C ASN A 7 -32.07 44.75 18.09
N GLY A 8 -31.65 43.78 18.90
CA GLY A 8 -30.45 42.97 18.63
C GLY A 8 -30.83 41.52 18.90
N MET A 9 -30.65 40.54 18.02
CA MET A 9 -29.65 40.37 16.98
C MET A 9 -30.05 39.26 16.00
N PRO A 10 -29.76 39.41 14.70
CA PRO A 10 -29.52 38.27 13.78
C PRO A 10 -28.02 38.03 13.51
N HIS A 11 -27.14 38.92 13.95
CA HIS A 11 -25.73 38.92 13.57
C HIS A 11 -24.86 37.87 14.26
N ASP A 12 -25.28 37.34 15.41
CA ASP A 12 -24.49 36.37 16.18
C ASP A 12 -24.66 34.94 15.65
N ALA A 13 -25.87 34.54 15.27
CA ALA A 13 -26.09 33.21 14.68
C ALA A 13 -25.31 33.04 13.37
N ALA A 14 -25.29 34.08 12.51
CA ALA A 14 -24.54 34.06 11.26
C ALA A 14 -23.02 33.96 11.47
N ARG A 15 -22.50 34.49 12.60
CA ARG A 15 -21.08 34.37 12.97
C ARG A 15 -20.75 32.95 13.40
N ASP A 16 -21.61 32.29 14.18
CA ASP A 16 -21.43 30.89 14.60
C ASP A 16 -21.41 29.92 13.40
N TYR A 17 -22.30 30.12 12.41
CA TYR A 17 -22.27 29.31 11.18
C TYR A 17 -21.05 29.57 10.29
N LEU A 18 -20.45 30.76 10.36
CA LEU A 18 -19.23 31.13 9.63
C LEU A 18 -17.96 30.62 10.32
N SER A 19 -17.93 30.62 11.66
CA SER A 19 -16.84 30.02 12.44
C SER A 19 -16.81 28.50 12.31
N ASP A 20 -17.98 27.84 12.34
CA ASP A 20 -18.09 26.38 12.22
C ASP A 20 -17.67 25.87 10.82
N ARG A 21 -17.66 26.74 9.81
CA ARG A 21 -17.23 26.41 8.43
C ARG A 21 -15.75 26.60 8.15
N ILE A 22 -15.00 27.29 9.01
CA ILE A 22 -13.59 27.66 8.77
C ILE A 22 -12.65 27.08 9.83
N GLU A 23 -13.16 26.38 10.84
CA GLU A 23 -12.32 25.50 11.65
C GLU A 23 -12.07 24.18 10.91
N GLU A 24 -11.52 24.29 9.70
CA GLU A 24 -10.75 23.24 9.05
C GLU A 24 -9.55 23.01 9.99
N ARG A 25 -9.76 22.15 10.99
CA ARG A 25 -8.77 21.77 12.00
C ARG A 25 -7.54 21.32 11.24
N GLN A 26 -6.59 22.23 11.06
CA GLN A 26 -5.35 21.93 10.37
C GLN A 26 -4.80 20.67 11.02
N PRO A 27 -4.66 19.56 10.27
CA PRO A 27 -4.17 18.32 10.84
C PRO A 27 -2.87 18.68 11.57
N ALA A 28 -2.79 18.33 12.85
CA ALA A 28 -1.67 18.73 13.69
C ALA A 28 -0.36 18.43 12.96
N PRO A 29 0.71 19.23 13.10
CA PRO A 29 1.97 19.03 12.35
C PRO A 29 2.54 17.60 12.41
N ALA A 30 2.16 16.81 13.43
CA ALA A 30 2.44 15.38 13.52
C ALA A 30 1.66 14.53 12.48
N ALA A 31 0.34 14.72 12.32
CA ALA A 31 -0.53 14.05 11.34
C ALA A 31 -0.01 14.18 9.90
N MET A 32 0.46 15.37 9.52
CA MET A 32 1.06 15.59 8.20
C MET A 32 2.40 14.85 8.02
N ARG A 33 3.16 14.60 9.11
CA ARG A 33 4.46 13.92 9.05
C ARG A 33 4.29 12.42 8.81
N TRP A 34 3.38 11.73 9.50
CA TRP A 34 3.24 10.28 9.30
C TRP A 34 2.47 9.93 8.03
N GLY A 35 1.48 10.72 7.62
CA GLY A 35 0.86 10.57 6.30
C GLY A 35 1.89 10.68 5.17
N PHE A 36 2.85 11.61 5.28
CA PHE A 36 3.97 11.74 4.35
C PHE A 36 4.91 10.52 4.40
N ILE A 37 5.31 10.07 5.60
CA ILE A 37 6.18 8.89 5.77
C ILE A 37 5.54 7.63 5.19
N LEU A 38 4.25 7.39 5.46
CA LEU A 38 3.50 6.24 4.94
C LEU A 38 3.46 6.26 3.41
N THR A 39 3.16 7.42 2.83
CA THR A 39 3.12 7.57 1.36
C THR A 39 4.49 7.30 0.75
N TRP A 40 5.57 7.79 1.38
CA TRP A 40 6.92 7.57 0.89
C TRP A 40 7.34 6.10 1.02
N PHE A 41 6.99 5.46 2.15
CA PHE A 41 7.19 4.03 2.36
C PHE A 41 6.48 3.19 1.30
N MET A 42 5.22 3.50 1.01
CA MET A 42 4.47 2.84 -0.07
C MET A 42 5.12 3.03 -1.44
N ARG A 43 5.69 4.20 -1.76
CA ARG A 43 6.41 4.44 -3.02
C ARG A 43 7.68 3.60 -3.14
N VAL A 44 8.45 3.48 -2.07
CA VAL A 44 9.65 2.62 -2.05
C VAL A 44 9.24 1.16 -2.24
N LEU A 45 8.21 0.70 -1.52
CA LEU A 45 7.65 -0.64 -1.71
C LEU A 45 7.17 -0.88 -3.13
N ALA A 46 6.47 0.09 -3.73
CA ALA A 46 6.00 -0.01 -5.10
C ALA A 46 7.16 -0.26 -6.07
N ILE A 47 8.26 0.50 -5.94
CA ILE A 47 9.46 0.33 -6.77
C ILE A 47 10.05 -1.09 -6.61
N ILE A 48 10.14 -1.59 -5.36
CA ILE A 48 10.60 -2.96 -5.08
C ILE A 48 9.70 -3.99 -5.76
N TRP A 49 8.38 -3.80 -5.70
CA TRP A 49 7.41 -4.70 -6.33
C TRP A 49 7.42 -4.64 -7.86
N ILE A 50 7.66 -3.46 -8.45
CA ILE A 50 7.90 -3.33 -9.90
C ILE A 50 9.10 -4.18 -10.29
N MET A 51 10.23 -4.05 -9.58
CA MET A 51 11.44 -4.84 -9.87
C MET A 51 11.16 -6.34 -9.76
N LYS A 52 10.43 -6.79 -8.73
CA LYS A 52 10.03 -8.19 -8.55
C LYS A 52 9.13 -8.68 -9.69
N GLY A 53 8.10 -7.92 -10.07
CA GLY A 53 7.21 -8.26 -11.19
C GLY A 53 7.95 -8.32 -12.53
N LEU A 54 8.83 -7.34 -12.80
CA LEU A 54 9.69 -7.32 -13.99
C LEU A 54 10.65 -8.50 -14.03
N SER A 55 11.18 -8.94 -12.89
CA SER A 55 12.02 -10.14 -12.83
C SER A 55 11.25 -11.39 -13.27
N SER A 56 9.97 -11.50 -12.90
CA SER A 56 9.09 -12.59 -13.35
C SER A 56 8.83 -12.52 -14.86
N TRP A 57 8.63 -11.31 -15.41
CA TRP A 57 8.56 -11.11 -16.86
C TRP A 57 9.85 -11.48 -17.58
N ALA A 58 11.01 -11.17 -17.01
CA ALA A 58 12.31 -11.54 -17.58
C ALA A 58 12.49 -13.07 -17.65
N VAL A 59 11.92 -13.81 -16.71
CA VAL A 59 11.87 -15.29 -16.74
C VAL A 59 10.95 -15.77 -17.87
N ILE A 60 9.76 -15.18 -18.02
CA ILE A 60 8.81 -15.54 -19.10
C ILE A 60 9.43 -15.29 -20.48
N LEU A 61 10.09 -14.15 -20.65
CA LEU A 61 10.74 -13.76 -21.92
C LEU A 61 12.05 -14.51 -22.18
N GLY A 62 12.57 -15.27 -21.22
CA GLY A 62 13.82 -16.01 -21.38
C GLY A 62 15.06 -15.10 -21.49
N ILE A 63 15.06 -13.93 -20.83
CA ILE A 63 16.22 -13.01 -20.86
C ILE A 63 17.44 -13.65 -20.16
N TRP A 64 17.21 -14.47 -19.14
CA TRP A 64 18.26 -15.08 -18.29
C TRP A 64 18.47 -16.58 -18.51
N THR A 65 17.68 -17.20 -19.39
CA THR A 65 17.72 -18.64 -19.68
C THR A 65 17.50 -18.89 -21.16
N PRO A 66 18.08 -19.93 -21.77
CA PRO A 66 17.84 -20.27 -23.17
C PRO A 66 16.34 -20.31 -23.51
N ILE A 67 15.99 -19.75 -24.66
CA ILE A 67 14.62 -19.67 -25.17
C ILE A 67 14.00 -21.09 -25.15
N GLY A 68 12.80 -21.22 -24.57
CA GLY A 68 12.07 -22.49 -24.46
C GLY A 68 12.22 -23.24 -23.12
N GLN A 69 13.12 -22.83 -22.22
CA GLN A 69 13.22 -23.48 -20.91
C GLN A 69 12.01 -23.22 -20.00
N PHE A 70 11.37 -22.05 -20.11
CA PHE A 70 10.14 -21.75 -19.36
C PHE A 70 9.00 -22.68 -19.80
N GLU A 71 8.84 -22.86 -21.11
CA GLU A 71 7.82 -23.76 -21.70
C GLU A 71 8.08 -25.24 -21.37
N ALA A 72 9.34 -25.62 -21.18
CA ALA A 72 9.74 -26.97 -20.79
C ALA A 72 9.56 -27.28 -19.28
N ARG A 73 9.23 -26.30 -18.44
CA ARG A 73 8.94 -26.51 -17.00
C ARG A 73 7.52 -27.03 -16.79
N SER A 74 7.25 -27.52 -15.59
CA SER A 74 5.91 -27.97 -15.21
C SER A 74 4.90 -26.82 -15.30
N THR A 75 3.66 -27.15 -15.64
CA THR A 75 2.54 -26.19 -15.73
C THR A 75 2.35 -25.41 -14.42
N GLY A 76 2.60 -26.04 -13.26
CA GLY A 76 2.53 -25.38 -11.96
C GLY A 76 3.58 -24.27 -11.78
N TYR A 77 4.80 -24.48 -12.28
CA TYR A 77 5.85 -23.44 -12.26
C TYR A 77 5.49 -22.29 -13.19
N GLN A 78 5.02 -22.58 -14.40
CA GLN A 78 4.60 -21.56 -15.36
C GLN A 78 3.47 -20.69 -14.80
N ALA A 79 2.42 -21.32 -14.26
CA ALA A 79 1.30 -20.62 -13.65
C ALA A 79 1.74 -19.73 -12.48
N THR A 80 2.68 -20.22 -11.66
CA THR A 80 3.25 -19.45 -10.54
C THR A 80 3.97 -18.18 -11.00
N ILE A 81 4.84 -18.29 -12.00
CA ILE A 81 5.59 -17.15 -12.53
C ILE A 81 4.65 -16.14 -13.19
N ILE A 82 3.66 -16.60 -13.98
CA ILE A 82 2.66 -15.73 -14.60
C ILE A 82 1.83 -15.02 -13.53
N TYR A 83 1.41 -15.75 -12.49
CA TYR A 83 0.68 -15.18 -11.36
C TYR A 83 1.49 -14.06 -10.69
N PHE A 84 2.77 -14.30 -10.36
CA PHE A 84 3.63 -13.29 -9.75
C PHE A 84 3.90 -12.11 -10.68
N ALA A 85 4.12 -12.36 -11.97
CA ALA A 85 4.32 -11.30 -12.98
C ALA A 85 3.16 -10.31 -13.06
N LEU A 86 1.92 -10.77 -12.78
CA LEU A 86 0.74 -9.91 -12.77
C LEU A 86 0.46 -9.30 -11.40
N ILE A 87 0.35 -10.13 -10.35
CA ILE A 87 -0.07 -9.67 -9.02
C ILE A 87 0.94 -8.68 -8.42
N ASP A 88 2.25 -8.87 -8.66
CA ASP A 88 3.27 -7.98 -8.11
C ASP A 88 3.19 -6.58 -8.75
N LEU A 89 2.92 -6.51 -10.05
CA LEU A 89 2.77 -5.23 -10.76
C LEU A 89 1.46 -4.54 -10.36
N ILE A 90 0.36 -5.29 -10.19
CA ILE A 90 -0.91 -4.73 -9.72
C ILE A 90 -0.75 -4.16 -8.30
N ALA A 91 -0.10 -4.91 -7.41
CA ALA A 91 0.24 -4.45 -6.07
C ALA A 91 1.11 -3.19 -6.12
N ALA A 92 2.12 -3.16 -6.98
CA ALA A 92 2.97 -1.98 -7.12
C ALA A 92 2.21 -0.73 -7.55
N VAL A 93 1.32 -0.84 -8.54
CA VAL A 93 0.49 0.29 -9.00
C VAL A 93 -0.40 0.78 -7.86
N GLY A 94 -1.02 -0.14 -7.12
CA GLY A 94 -1.85 0.21 -5.97
C GLY A 94 -1.06 0.93 -4.86
N LEU A 95 0.14 0.44 -4.54
CA LEU A 95 1.06 1.07 -3.57
C LEU A 95 1.53 2.44 -4.05
N TRP A 96 1.81 2.59 -5.35
CA TRP A 96 2.25 3.86 -5.92
C TRP A 96 1.18 4.95 -5.80
N MET A 97 -0.09 4.57 -5.96
CA MET A 97 -1.23 5.47 -5.78
C MET A 97 -1.58 5.74 -4.31
N ALA A 98 -0.87 5.12 -3.35
CA ALA A 98 -1.16 5.21 -1.92
C ALA A 98 -2.63 4.94 -1.58
N SER A 99 -3.29 4.08 -2.36
CA SER A 99 -4.69 3.71 -2.16
C SER A 99 -4.80 2.59 -1.12
N THR A 100 -5.89 2.60 -0.34
CA THR A 100 -6.24 1.52 0.60
C THR A 100 -6.33 0.15 -0.10
N TRP A 101 -6.71 0.13 -1.38
CA TRP A 101 -6.74 -1.08 -2.19
C TRP A 101 -5.35 -1.65 -2.49
N GLY A 102 -4.33 -0.80 -2.62
CA GLY A 102 -2.96 -1.20 -2.90
C GLY A 102 -2.31 -2.00 -1.79
N GLY A 103 -2.56 -1.62 -0.53
CA GLY A 103 -2.07 -2.36 0.64
C GLY A 103 -2.61 -3.79 0.68
N ILE A 104 -3.91 -3.97 0.39
CA ILE A 104 -4.54 -5.30 0.36
C ILE A 104 -3.91 -6.17 -0.73
N MET A 105 -3.77 -5.64 -1.95
CA MET A 105 -3.18 -6.38 -3.07
C MET A 105 -1.73 -6.76 -2.80
N TRP A 106 -0.98 -5.86 -2.16
CA TRP A 106 0.39 -6.14 -1.71
C TRP A 106 0.45 -7.25 -0.66
N LEU A 107 -0.40 -7.19 0.37
CA LEU A 107 -0.50 -8.24 1.38
C LEU A 107 -0.86 -9.59 0.74
N LEU A 108 -1.81 -9.61 -0.20
CA LEU A 108 -2.16 -10.83 -0.94
C LEU A 108 -0.95 -11.36 -1.73
N ALA A 109 -0.20 -10.50 -2.43
CA ALA A 109 0.99 -10.91 -3.17
C ALA A 109 2.06 -11.54 -2.25
N VAL A 110 2.33 -10.90 -1.10
CA VAL A 110 3.27 -11.41 -0.09
C VAL A 110 2.77 -12.73 0.49
N MET A 111 1.50 -12.81 0.90
CA MET A 111 0.91 -14.00 1.48
C MET A 111 0.92 -15.17 0.50
N SER A 112 0.59 -14.94 -0.77
CA SER A 112 0.71 -15.96 -1.81
C SER A 112 2.14 -16.48 -1.94
N HIS A 113 3.15 -15.61 -1.88
CA HIS A 113 4.54 -16.06 -1.87
C HIS A 113 4.89 -16.90 -0.65
N LEU A 114 4.45 -16.49 0.54
CA LEU A 114 4.70 -17.25 1.78
C LEU A 114 4.03 -18.63 1.75
N ILE A 115 2.80 -18.71 1.23
CA ILE A 115 2.08 -19.98 1.06
C ILE A 115 2.84 -20.89 0.08
N LEU A 116 3.25 -20.37 -1.07
CA LEU A 116 4.02 -21.15 -2.03
C LEU A 116 5.38 -21.59 -1.48
N ALA A 117 6.06 -20.72 -0.72
CA ALA A 117 7.31 -21.06 -0.06
C ALA A 117 7.13 -22.20 0.97
N ALA A 118 6.01 -22.21 1.70
CA ALA A 118 5.73 -23.21 2.73
C ALA A 118 5.26 -24.55 2.15
N PHE A 119 4.35 -24.53 1.18
CA PHE A 119 3.71 -25.75 0.64
C PHE A 119 4.36 -26.28 -0.62
N PHE A 120 5.03 -25.42 -1.40
CA PHE A 120 5.66 -25.77 -2.67
C PHE A 120 7.10 -25.25 -2.78
N PRO A 121 8.00 -25.63 -1.84
CA PRO A 121 9.38 -25.12 -1.79
C PRO A 121 10.21 -25.49 -3.04
N GLY A 122 9.79 -26.49 -3.81
CA GLY A 122 10.42 -26.86 -5.08
C GLY A 122 10.05 -25.96 -6.27
N ILE A 123 8.98 -25.17 -6.17
CA ILE A 123 8.52 -24.27 -7.24
C ILE A 123 9.10 -22.87 -7.05
N VAL A 124 9.13 -22.40 -5.81
CA VAL A 124 9.69 -21.11 -5.45
C VAL A 124 10.88 -21.36 -4.53
N SER A 125 12.09 -21.08 -5.01
CA SER A 125 13.30 -21.13 -4.19
C SER A 125 13.32 -19.93 -3.23
N SER A 126 12.57 -20.04 -2.14
CA SER A 126 12.52 -19.02 -1.08
C SER A 126 13.53 -19.34 0.00
N GLY A 127 14.61 -18.57 0.09
CA GLY A 127 15.50 -18.63 1.24
C GLY A 127 14.81 -18.10 2.51
N ILE A 128 15.24 -18.57 3.68
CA ILE A 128 14.80 -18.04 4.99
C ILE A 128 14.91 -16.51 5.05
N LEU A 129 15.95 -15.96 4.43
CA LEU A 129 16.16 -14.51 4.35
C LEU A 129 15.00 -13.78 3.66
N THR A 130 14.45 -14.34 2.58
CA THR A 130 13.32 -13.75 1.83
C THR A 130 12.05 -13.74 2.68
N ILE A 131 11.81 -14.82 3.44
CA ILE A 131 10.66 -14.93 4.34
C ILE A 131 10.77 -13.88 5.45
N VAL A 132 11.92 -13.77 6.10
CA VAL A 132 12.18 -12.77 7.14
C VAL A 132 12.02 -11.35 6.59
N PHE A 133 12.51 -11.09 5.37
CA PHE A 133 12.33 -9.81 4.70
C PHE A 133 10.85 -9.45 4.52
N PHE A 134 10.02 -10.38 4.01
CA PHE A 134 8.59 -10.13 3.86
C PHE A 134 7.86 -9.91 5.17
N LEU A 135 8.15 -10.71 6.20
CA LEU A 135 7.58 -10.52 7.53
C LEU A 135 7.97 -9.16 8.12
N THR A 136 9.21 -8.74 7.91
CA THR A 136 9.69 -7.43 8.34
C THR A 136 8.94 -6.30 7.64
N LEU A 137 8.74 -6.39 6.32
CA LEU A 137 7.97 -5.40 5.58
C LEU A 137 6.51 -5.33 6.05
N ILE A 138 5.86 -6.48 6.29
CA ILE A 138 4.50 -6.53 6.83
C ILE A 138 4.44 -5.85 8.20
N ALA A 139 5.38 -6.18 9.09
CA ALA A 139 5.42 -5.58 10.43
C ALA A 139 5.60 -4.06 10.38
N VAL A 140 6.51 -3.57 9.52
CA VAL A 140 6.70 -2.12 9.31
C VAL A 140 5.46 -1.48 8.73
N TYR A 141 4.82 -2.11 7.74
CA TYR A 141 3.59 -1.60 7.15
C TYR A 141 2.49 -1.44 8.20
N ILE A 142 2.23 -2.49 8.99
CA ILE A 142 1.22 -2.45 10.06
C ILE A 142 1.57 -1.38 11.10
N ALA A 143 2.83 -1.28 11.52
CA ALA A 143 3.26 -0.29 12.49
C ALA A 143 3.03 1.15 11.99
N VAL A 144 3.49 1.45 10.77
CA VAL A 144 3.33 2.79 10.17
C VAL A 144 1.85 3.10 9.90
N SER A 145 1.06 2.14 9.43
CA SER A 145 -0.38 2.31 9.24
C SER A 145 -1.11 2.56 10.56
N TRP A 146 -0.74 1.85 11.63
CA TRP A 146 -1.34 2.05 12.95
C TRP A 146 -0.98 3.42 13.55
N LEU A 147 0.28 3.84 13.41
CA LEU A 147 0.74 5.18 13.80
C LEU A 147 -0.02 6.28 13.05
N ALA A 148 -0.18 6.14 11.73
CA ALA A 148 -0.95 7.10 10.93
C ALA A 148 -2.43 7.15 11.35
N ALA A 149 -3.03 6.00 11.66
CA ALA A 149 -4.43 5.93 12.10
C ALA A 149 -4.68 6.51 13.50
N GLN A 150 -3.66 6.63 14.36
CA GLN A 150 -3.81 7.30 15.65
C GLN A 150 -3.87 8.83 15.55
N GLU A 151 -3.54 9.38 14.38
CA GLU A 151 -3.46 10.82 14.17
C GLU A 151 -4.70 11.43 13.50
N GLU A 152 -5.63 10.58 13.06
CA GLU A 152 -6.98 10.92 12.56
C GLU A 152 -7.99 10.95 13.72
#